data_AF-A0A6G2QJV8-F1
#
_entry.id   AF-A0A6G2QJV8-F1
#
_cell.length_a   1.000
_cell.length_b   1.000
_cell.length_c   1.000
_cell.angle_alpha   90.00
_cell.angle_beta   90.00
_cell.angle_gamma   90.00
#
_symmetry.space_group_name_H-M   'P 1'
#
loop_
_entity.id
_entity.type
_entity.pdbx_description
1 polymer ?
#
loop_
_entity_poly.entity_id
_entity_poly.type
_entity_poly.pdbx_seq_one_letter_code
_entity_poly.pdbx_strand_id
1 'polypeptide(L)'
;MRPRHASRDALRSREFEAYVAGAGGRLLHTATLLTAESPDDNPRARHLLTLALARTYACWDGLRGDDPYDRTRQYLASGFARGAWHRHGRLLRRRPHPGSPLARLSPRERLVLVLRLYEG
;
A
#
# COMPACT_ATOMS: atom_id res chain seq x y z
N MET A 1 -15.42 -11.81 -28.54
CA MET A 1 -14.52 -10.83 -27.88
C MET A 1 -13.51 -10.33 -28.91
N ARG A 2 -13.32 -9.01 -29.03
CA ARG A 2 -12.52 -8.39 -30.12
C ARG A 2 -11.01 -8.38 -29.78
N PRO A 3 -10.11 -8.75 -30.71
CA PRO A 3 -8.66 -8.87 -30.46
C PRO A 3 -7.99 -7.58 -29.92
N ARG A 4 -8.58 -6.41 -30.20
CA ARG A 4 -8.12 -5.12 -29.67
C ARG A 4 -8.23 -4.97 -28.15
N HIS A 5 -9.16 -5.66 -27.49
CA HIS A 5 -9.26 -5.63 -26.02
C HIS A 5 -8.15 -6.45 -25.37
N ALA A 6 -7.90 -7.66 -25.86
CA ALA A 6 -6.86 -8.54 -25.33
C ALA A 6 -5.45 -7.92 -25.42
N SER A 7 -5.14 -7.22 -26.52
CA SER A 7 -3.86 -6.51 -26.65
C SER A 7 -3.72 -5.33 -25.68
N ARG A 8 -4.82 -4.61 -25.39
CA ARG A 8 -4.83 -3.51 -24.41
C ARG A 8 -4.69 -4.02 -22.98
N ASP A 9 -5.39 -5.09 -22.63
CA ASP A 9 -5.26 -5.74 -21.32
C ASP A 9 -3.82 -6.26 -21.10
N ALA A 10 -3.19 -6.83 -22.13
CA ALA A 10 -1.81 -7.30 -22.04
C ALA A 10 -0.80 -6.15 -21.85
N LEU A 11 -0.98 -5.02 -22.55
CA LEU A 11 -0.15 -3.83 -22.36
C LEU A 11 -0.34 -3.26 -20.94
N ARG A 12 -1.60 -3.13 -20.49
CA ARG A 12 -1.95 -2.68 -19.15
C ARG A 12 -1.26 -3.50 -18.07
N SER A 13 -1.32 -4.82 -18.18
CA SER A 13 -0.66 -5.71 -17.21
C SER A 13 0.85 -5.49 -17.17
N ARG A 14 1.50 -5.35 -18.34
CA ARG A 14 2.96 -5.12 -18.41
C ARG A 14 3.38 -3.78 -17.81
N GLU A 15 2.63 -2.71 -18.10
CA GLU A 15 2.88 -1.39 -17.52
C GLU A 15 2.72 -1.41 -16.00
N PHE A 16 1.69 -2.09 -15.51
CA PHE A 16 1.47 -2.28 -14.09
C PHE A 16 2.57 -3.12 -13.44
N GLU A 17 3.00 -4.21 -14.07
CA GLU A 17 4.13 -5.02 -13.60
C GLU A 17 5.42 -4.21 -13.51
N ALA A 18 5.74 -3.41 -14.53
CA ALA A 18 6.90 -2.52 -14.52
C ALA A 18 6.82 -1.49 -13.38
N TYR A 19 5.64 -0.92 -13.14
CA TYR A 19 5.38 -0.05 -12.00
C TYR A 19 5.61 -0.75 -10.67
N VAL A 20 5.04 -1.95 -10.47
CA VAL A 20 5.22 -2.73 -9.23
C VAL A 20 6.68 -3.12 -9.04
N ALA A 21 7.40 -3.47 -10.10
CA ALA A 21 8.83 -3.77 -10.03
C ALA A 21 9.65 -2.54 -9.57
N GLY A 22 9.29 -1.34 -10.03
CA GLY A 22 10.00 -0.10 -9.66
C GLY A 22 9.60 0.50 -8.31
N ALA A 23 8.34 0.38 -7.91
CA ALA A 23 7.78 1.05 -6.73
C ALA A 23 7.44 0.11 -5.57
N GLY A 24 7.27 -1.19 -5.83
CA GLY A 24 6.76 -2.16 -4.87
C GLY A 24 7.58 -2.26 -3.59
N GLY A 25 8.91 -2.19 -3.70
CA GLY A 25 9.81 -2.18 -2.55
C GLY A 25 9.59 -0.99 -1.62
N ARG A 26 9.50 0.22 -2.18
CA ARG A 26 9.20 1.44 -1.41
C ARG A 26 7.82 1.36 -0.78
N LEU A 27 6.80 0.99 -1.56
CA LEU A 27 5.43 0.87 -1.07
C LEU A 27 5.28 -0.19 0.05
N LEU A 28 6.03 -1.29 -0.03
CA LEU A 28 6.08 -2.30 1.02
C LEU A 28 6.75 -1.76 2.28
N HIS A 29 7.84 -1.00 2.13
CA HIS A 29 8.49 -0.33 3.24
C HIS A 29 7.53 0.66 3.93
N THR A 30 6.85 1.51 3.16
CA THR A 30 5.81 2.41 3.66
C THR A 30 4.73 1.65 4.44
N ALA A 31 4.22 0.55 3.87
CA ALA A 31 3.20 -0.28 4.52
C ALA A 31 3.72 -0.91 5.83
N THR A 32 4.99 -1.33 5.86
CA THR A 32 5.65 -1.91 7.05
C THR A 32 5.78 -0.90 8.18
N LEU A 33 6.13 0.35 7.85
CA LEU A 33 6.16 1.46 8.80
C LEU A 33 4.75 1.75 9.35
N LEU A 34 3.73 1.79 8.48
CA LEU A 34 2.34 2.01 8.91
C LEU A 34 1.86 0.90 9.87
N THR A 35 2.12 -0.36 9.56
CA THR A 35 1.69 -1.51 10.38
C THR A 35 2.56 -1.75 11.60
N ALA A 36 3.73 -1.12 11.67
CA ALA A 36 4.75 -1.32 12.70
C ALA A 36 5.18 -2.79 12.85
N GLU A 37 5.35 -3.45 11.71
CA GLU A 37 5.88 -4.82 11.62
C GLU A 37 7.40 -4.83 11.39
N SER A 38 8.02 -6.01 11.52
CA SER A 38 9.41 -6.22 11.11
C SER A 38 9.47 -6.35 9.59
N PRO A 39 10.48 -5.80 8.89
CA PRO A 39 10.64 -6.00 7.44
C PRO A 39 10.59 -7.48 7.00
N ASP A 40 11.08 -8.40 7.84
CA ASP A 40 11.11 -9.84 7.56
C ASP A 40 9.81 -10.58 7.94
N ASP A 41 9.00 -10.04 8.85
CA ASP A 41 7.70 -10.59 9.30
C ASP A 41 6.62 -9.50 9.27
N ASN A 42 6.20 -9.12 8.06
CA ASN A 42 5.21 -8.07 7.78
C ASN A 42 3.96 -8.54 7.02
N PRO A 43 3.25 -9.59 7.47
CA PRO A 43 2.08 -10.12 6.77
C PRO A 43 0.95 -9.08 6.60
N ARG A 44 0.79 -8.13 7.53
CA ARG A 44 -0.25 -7.09 7.41
C ARG A 44 0.15 -6.02 6.41
N ALA A 45 1.42 -5.63 6.38
CA ALA A 45 1.94 -4.69 5.40
C ALA A 45 1.76 -5.25 3.99
N ARG A 46 2.13 -6.53 3.78
CA ARG A 46 1.95 -7.23 2.51
C ARG A 46 0.48 -7.27 2.11
N HIS A 47 -0.42 -7.66 3.02
CA HIS A 47 -1.86 -7.69 2.74
C HIS A 47 -2.43 -6.30 2.40
N LEU A 48 -2.06 -5.28 3.17
CA LEU A 48 -2.47 -3.90 2.93
C LEU A 48 -1.98 -3.41 1.56
N LEU A 49 -0.73 -3.70 1.21
CA LEU A 49 -0.14 -3.37 -0.09
C LEU A 49 -0.86 -4.09 -1.22
N THR A 50 -1.13 -5.39 -1.10
CA THR A 50 -1.87 -6.14 -2.12
C THR A 50 -3.24 -5.50 -2.39
N LEU A 51 -3.98 -5.10 -1.35
CA LEU A 51 -5.27 -4.43 -1.52
C LEU A 51 -5.14 -3.05 -2.18
N ALA A 52 -4.09 -2.30 -1.87
CA ALA A 52 -3.85 -0.99 -2.48
C ALA A 52 -3.43 -1.13 -3.96
N LEU A 53 -2.58 -2.10 -4.28
CA LEU A 53 -2.16 -2.43 -5.64
C LEU A 53 -3.34 -2.94 -6.47
N ALA A 54 -4.19 -3.81 -5.92
CA ALA A 54 -5.40 -4.28 -6.61
C ALA A 54 -6.35 -3.13 -6.96
N ARG A 55 -6.55 -2.16 -6.04
CA ARG A 55 -7.34 -0.95 -6.32
C ARG A 55 -6.68 -0.05 -7.36
N THR A 56 -5.36 0.07 -7.32
CA THR A 56 -4.62 0.86 -8.32
C THR A 56 -4.75 0.23 -9.70
N TYR A 57 -4.59 -1.09 -9.80
CA TYR A 57 -4.77 -1.83 -11.04
C TYR A 57 -6.20 -1.71 -11.59
N ALA A 58 -7.22 -1.82 -10.72
CA ALA A 58 -8.62 -1.67 -11.13
C ALA A 58 -8.94 -0.28 -11.71
N CYS A 59 -8.16 0.75 -11.34
CA CYS A 59 -8.31 2.11 -11.85
C CYS A 59 -7.23 2.49 -12.87
N TRP A 60 -6.39 1.55 -13.33
CA TRP A 60 -5.18 1.83 -14.11
C TRP A 60 -5.45 2.62 -15.39
N ASP A 61 -6.44 2.18 -16.17
CA ASP A 61 -6.82 2.84 -17.43
C ASP A 61 -7.43 4.24 -17.22
N GLY A 62 -7.84 4.56 -15.98
CA GLY A 62 -8.45 5.82 -15.58
C GLY A 62 -7.49 6.81 -14.90
N LEU A 63 -6.21 6.45 -14.74
CA LEU A 63 -5.16 7.34 -14.21
C LEU A 63 -4.85 8.42 -15.25
N ARG A 64 -5.70 9.46 -15.35
CA ARG A 64 -5.59 10.56 -16.33
C ARG A 64 -4.40 11.50 -16.02
N GLY A 65 -3.18 10.98 -16.04
CA GLY A 65 -1.96 11.73 -15.67
C GLY A 65 -1.70 11.82 -14.16
N ASP A 66 -2.54 11.18 -13.33
CA ASP A 66 -2.26 11.02 -11.91
C ASP A 66 -1.07 10.06 -11.71
N ASP A 67 -0.13 10.41 -10.82
CA ASP A 67 0.98 9.54 -10.46
C ASP A 67 0.46 8.23 -9.83
N PRO A 68 0.71 7.05 -10.45
CA PRO A 68 0.31 5.76 -9.90
C PRO A 68 0.85 5.53 -8.48
N TYR A 69 2.05 6.04 -8.18
CA TYR A 69 2.66 5.93 -6.85
C TYR A 69 1.83 6.64 -5.79
N ASP A 70 1.50 7.91 -6.04
CA ASP A 70 0.67 8.72 -5.14
C ASP A 70 -0.72 8.12 -4.94
N ARG A 71 -1.33 7.58 -6.00
CA ARG A 71 -2.65 6.95 -5.87
C ARG A 71 -2.58 5.64 -5.06
N THR A 72 -1.54 4.82 -5.26
CA THR A 72 -1.32 3.65 -4.39
C THR A 72 -1.07 4.08 -2.94
N ARG A 73 -0.30 5.15 -2.70
CA ARG A 73 -0.09 5.71 -1.35
C ARG A 73 -1.38 6.17 -0.68
N GLN A 74 -2.26 6.84 -1.42
CA GLN A 74 -3.57 7.25 -0.90
C GLN A 74 -4.42 6.04 -0.52
N TYR A 75 -4.38 4.96 -1.31
CA TYR A 75 -5.07 3.71 -0.97
C TYR A 75 -4.45 3.00 0.24
N LEU A 76 -3.13 3.00 0.39
CA LEU A 76 -2.45 2.50 1.59
C LEU A 76 -2.90 3.28 2.84
N ALA A 77 -2.83 4.61 2.79
CA ALA A 77 -3.22 5.49 3.89
C ALA A 77 -4.68 5.30 4.28
N SER A 78 -5.58 5.30 3.29
CA SER A 78 -7.02 5.13 3.53
C SER A 78 -7.37 3.72 3.99
N GLY A 79 -6.68 2.69 3.48
CA GLY A 79 -6.86 1.30 3.91
C GLY A 79 -6.40 1.11 5.36
N PHE A 80 -5.23 1.64 5.71
CA PHE A 80 -4.69 1.60 7.06
C PHE A 80 -5.58 2.38 8.04
N ALA A 81 -6.01 3.59 7.70
CA ALA A 81 -6.88 4.40 8.53
C ALA A 81 -8.23 3.71 8.79
N ARG A 82 -8.88 3.14 7.76
CA ARG A 82 -10.11 2.36 7.94
C ARG A 82 -9.90 1.15 8.84
N GLY A 83 -8.81 0.40 8.64
CA GLY A 83 -8.46 -0.76 9.49
C GLY A 83 -8.13 -0.36 10.93
N ALA A 84 -7.58 0.83 11.15
CA ALA A 84 -7.28 1.38 12.46
C ALA A 84 -8.50 1.98 13.19
N TRP A 85 -9.47 2.52 12.44
CA TRP A 85 -10.64 3.23 12.99
C TRP A 85 -11.88 2.34 13.17
N HIS A 86 -12.08 1.33 12.34
CA HIS A 86 -13.18 0.39 12.56
C HIS A 86 -12.82 -0.59 13.69
N ARG A 87 -13.50 -0.37 14.82
CA ARG A 87 -13.61 -1.06 16.14
C ARG A 87 -13.48 -2.62 16.20
N HIS A 88 -12.65 -3.27 15.38
CA HIS A 88 -12.40 -4.72 15.31
C HIS A 88 -10.90 -5.04 15.25
N GLY A 89 -10.24 -4.92 16.40
CA GLY A 89 -8.89 -5.42 16.60
C GLY A 89 -8.81 -6.95 16.53
N ARG A 90 -8.72 -7.55 15.34
CA ARG A 90 -8.16 -8.92 15.18
C ARG A 90 -7.00 -8.92 14.20
N LEU A 91 -7.13 -8.18 13.09
CA LEU A 91 -6.06 -8.06 12.09
C LEU A 91 -4.93 -7.12 12.50
N LEU A 92 -5.16 -6.10 13.34
CA LEU A 92 -4.10 -5.20 13.89
C LEU A 92 -3.82 -5.44 15.38
N ARG A 93 -4.46 -6.44 16.01
CA ARG A 93 -4.33 -6.71 17.46
C ARG A 93 -3.06 -7.44 17.89
N ARG A 94 -2.17 -7.77 16.96
CA ARG A 94 -0.79 -8.17 17.35
C ARG A 94 -0.07 -6.89 17.70
N ARG A 95 0.55 -6.91 18.87
CA ARG A 95 1.42 -5.86 19.37
C ARG A 95 2.43 -5.49 18.27
N PRO A 96 2.71 -4.20 18.06
CA PRO A 96 3.80 -3.76 17.20
C PRO A 96 5.06 -4.55 17.50
N HIS A 97 5.84 -4.86 16.46
CA HIS A 97 7.08 -5.59 16.66
C HIS A 97 8.05 -4.70 17.45
N PRO A 98 8.71 -5.20 18.51
CA PRO A 98 9.59 -4.37 19.35
C PRO A 98 10.76 -3.75 18.57
N GLY A 99 11.20 -4.40 17.48
CA GLY A 99 12.21 -3.86 16.55
C GLY A 99 11.67 -2.89 15.50
N SER A 100 10.36 -2.62 15.44
CA SER A 100 9.82 -1.62 14.51
C SER A 100 10.15 -0.21 15.00
N PRO A 101 10.72 0.67 14.15
CA PRO A 101 11.09 2.03 14.56
C PRO A 101 9.89 2.86 15.03
N LEU A 102 8.68 2.51 14.57
CA LEU A 102 7.45 3.21 14.91
C LEU A 102 6.58 2.46 15.93
N ALA A 103 7.12 1.43 16.60
CA ALA A 103 6.37 0.57 17.53
C ALA A 103 5.73 1.32 18.70
N ARG A 104 6.35 2.41 19.15
CA ARG A 104 5.90 3.23 20.29
C ARG A 104 4.78 4.21 19.94
N LEU A 105 4.53 4.41 18.65
CA LEU A 105 3.55 5.38 18.15
C LEU A 105 2.18 4.74 18.01
N SER A 106 1.14 5.53 18.27
CA SER A 106 -0.22 5.18 17.92
C SER A 106 -0.37 5.06 16.40
N PRO A 107 -1.36 4.30 15.90
CA PRO A 107 -1.63 4.20 14.47
C PRO A 107 -1.79 5.58 13.78
N ARG A 108 -2.41 6.55 14.46
CA ARG A 108 -2.59 7.90 13.92
C ARG A 108 -1.27 8.65 13.79
N GLU A 109 -0.40 8.59 14.79
CA GLU A 109 0.92 9.23 14.74
C GLU A 109 1.79 8.62 13.66
N ARG A 110 1.77 7.29 13.50
CA ARG A 110 2.46 6.60 12.41
C ARG A 110 1.98 7.08 11.05
N LEU A 111 0.66 7.19 10.86
CA LEU A 111 0.08 7.67 9.63
C LEU A 111 0.56 9.09 9.30
N VAL A 112 0.52 10.01 10.27
CA VAL A 112 0.98 11.38 10.08
C VAL A 112 2.47 11.42 9.73
N LEU A 113 3.31 10.71 10.49
CA LEU A 113 4.76 10.72 10.28
C LEU A 113 5.17 10.10 8.94
N VAL A 114 4.63 8.94 8.59
CA VAL A 114 4.94 8.28 7.31
C VAL A 114 4.50 9.14 6.12
N LEU A 115 3.35 9.81 6.22
CA LEU A 115 2.88 10.69 5.15
C LEU A 115 3.65 12.00 5.04
N ARG A 116 4.20 12.52 6.14
CA ARG A 116 4.82 13.85 6.18
C ARG A 116 6.34 13.87 6.11
N LEU A 117 7.02 12.82 6.59
CA LEU A 117 8.46 12.87 6.85
C LEU A 117 9.27 11.82 6.09
N TYR A 118 8.69 10.66 5.80
CA TYR A 118 9.47 9.50 5.34
C TYR A 118 9.52 9.32 3.82
N GLU A 119 8.66 10.02 3.10
CA GLU A 119 8.39 9.77 1.67
C GLU A 119 8.26 11.09 0.89
N GLY A 120 9.01 12.11 1.33
CA GLY A 120 9.16 13.41 0.68
C GLY A 120 10.52 13.53 0.00
#